data_AF-A0A535UC16-F1
#
_entry.id   AF-A0A535UC16-F1
#
_cell.length_a   1.000
_cell.length_b   1.000
_cell.length_c   1.000
_cell.angle_alpha   90.00
_cell.angle_beta   90.00
_cell.angle_gamma   90.00
#
_symmetry.space_group_name_H-M   'P 1'
#
loop_
_entity.id
_entity.type
_entity.pdbx_description
1 polymer ?
#
loop_
_entity_poly.entity_id
_entity_poly.type
_entity_poly.pdbx_seq_one_letter_code
_entity_poly.pdbx_strand_id
1 'polypeptide(L)'
;MENLAITDYGAIPNGLFHFKPPTSGRVSFDIEWSGVSSRQKVRNADPAQRYGGEFATTGTHATWKGWDSTGALIFESSDAGQTTLYGQVGHEFNGAFFPG
;
A
#
# COMPACT_ATOMS: atom_id res chain seq x y z
N MET A 1 5.15 -22.04 -39.13
CA MET A 1 5.44 -22.95 -38.00
C MET A 1 4.13 -23.11 -37.26
N GLU A 2 3.43 -24.19 -37.55
CA GLU A 2 2.10 -24.46 -36.98
C GLU A 2 2.21 -25.78 -36.18
N ASN A 3 1.49 -25.87 -35.05
CA ASN A 3 1.51 -27.00 -34.11
C ASN A 3 2.75 -27.10 -33.20
N LEU A 4 3.10 -26.02 -32.48
CA LEU A 4 4.00 -26.13 -31.35
C LEU A 4 3.24 -26.75 -30.17
N ALA A 5 3.66 -27.93 -29.71
CA ALA A 5 3.11 -28.54 -28.50
C ALA A 5 3.48 -27.66 -27.29
N ILE A 6 2.49 -26.97 -26.72
CA ILE A 6 2.65 -26.21 -25.48
C ILE A 6 2.40 -27.18 -24.32
N THR A 7 3.32 -27.21 -23.36
CA THR A 7 3.15 -27.94 -22.10
C THR A 7 1.93 -27.40 -21.36
N ASP A 8 0.95 -28.25 -21.10
CA ASP A 8 -0.20 -27.92 -20.28
C ASP A 8 0.24 -27.80 -18.81
N TYR A 9 0.19 -26.58 -18.27
CA TYR A 9 0.52 -26.30 -16.88
C TYR A 9 -0.69 -26.48 -15.94
N GLY A 10 -1.82 -26.97 -16.45
CA GLY A 10 -3.06 -27.11 -15.71
C GLY A 10 -3.66 -25.76 -15.31
N ALA A 11 -4.57 -25.79 -14.33
CA ALA A 11 -5.13 -24.57 -13.77
C ALA A 11 -4.06 -23.81 -12.98
N ILE A 12 -3.57 -22.71 -13.54
CA ILE A 12 -2.69 -21.78 -12.83
C ILE A 12 -3.51 -21.18 -11.68
N PRO A 13 -3.13 -21.42 -10.41
CA PRO A 13 -3.87 -20.90 -9.28
C PRO A 13 -3.86 -19.37 -9.34
N ASN A 14 -5.01 -18.73 -9.11
CA ASN A 14 -5.01 -17.28 -9.00
C ASN A 14 -4.21 -16.89 -7.74
N GLY A 15 -3.39 -15.84 -7.82
CA GLY A 15 -2.52 -15.41 -6.72
C GLY A 15 -3.26 -14.84 -5.50
N LEU A 16 -4.57 -14.60 -5.60
CA LEU A 16 -5.42 -14.14 -4.49
C LEU A 16 -5.94 -15.29 -3.60
N PHE A 17 -6.32 -16.42 -4.18
CA PHE A 17 -7.06 -17.49 -3.49
C PHE A 17 -6.46 -18.89 -3.69
N HIS A 18 -5.45 -19.05 -4.55
CA HIS A 18 -4.90 -20.35 -4.94
C HIS A 18 -6.02 -21.39 -5.20
N PHE A 19 -6.14 -22.39 -4.33
CA PHE A 19 -7.17 -23.45 -4.37
C PHE A 19 -8.19 -23.39 -3.22
N LYS A 20 -8.16 -22.37 -2.35
CA LYS A 20 -9.03 -22.30 -1.16
C LYS A 20 -9.56 -20.87 -0.93
N PRO A 21 -10.83 -20.71 -0.55
CA PRO A 21 -11.33 -19.41 -0.12
C PRO A 21 -10.49 -18.81 1.01
N PRO A 22 -10.32 -17.47 1.04
CA PRO A 22 -9.61 -16.81 2.12
C PRO A 22 -10.38 -16.97 3.43
N THR A 23 -9.66 -17.10 4.54
CA THR A 23 -10.23 -17.07 5.89
C THR A 23 -10.21 -15.65 6.43
N SER A 24 -11.17 -15.31 7.30
CA SER A 24 -11.13 -14.06 8.05
C SER A 24 -9.86 -13.94 8.87
N GLY A 25 -9.29 -12.74 8.91
CA GLY A 25 -8.12 -12.41 9.72
C GLY A 25 -8.14 -10.93 10.06
N ARG A 26 -7.29 -10.54 11.00
CA ARG A 26 -7.09 -9.14 11.40
C ARG A 26 -5.66 -8.74 11.11
N VAL A 27 -5.47 -7.52 10.64
CA VAL A 27 -4.15 -6.88 10.58
C VAL A 27 -4.21 -5.58 11.39
N SER A 28 -3.11 -5.25 12.06
CA SER A 28 -2.92 -3.94 12.69
C SER A 28 -1.61 -3.36 12.21
N PHE A 29 -1.64 -2.08 11.92
CA PHE A 29 -0.47 -1.29 11.53
C PHE A 29 -0.18 -0.28 12.64
N ASP A 30 1.09 -0.11 12.92
CA ASP A 30 1.61 1.02 13.68
C ASP A 30 2.54 1.79 12.75
N ILE A 31 2.25 3.07 12.54
CA ILE A 31 2.95 3.91 11.56
C ILE A 31 3.29 5.23 12.24
N GLU A 32 4.59 5.53 12.27
CA GLU A 32 5.14 6.76 12.81
C GLU A 32 5.79 7.56 11.69
N TRP A 33 5.44 8.85 11.60
CA TRP A 33 6.11 9.80 10.71
C TRP A 33 7.00 10.72 11.54
N SER A 34 8.24 10.93 11.08
CA SER A 34 9.21 11.73 11.81
C SER A 34 10.20 12.42 10.86
N GLY A 35 10.95 13.41 11.37
CA GLY A 35 12.02 14.05 10.59
C GLY A 35 11.52 14.70 9.30
N VAL A 36 10.65 15.71 9.40
CA VAL A 36 10.21 16.50 8.23
C VAL A 36 11.43 17.03 7.47
N SER A 37 11.58 16.64 6.20
CA SER A 37 12.71 17.02 5.34
C SER A 37 12.35 18.15 4.37
N SER A 38 11.09 18.26 3.97
CA SER A 38 10.61 19.35 3.13
C SER A 38 9.11 19.59 3.30
N ARG A 39 8.64 20.75 2.85
CA ARG A 39 7.21 21.11 2.78
C ARG A 39 6.90 21.69 1.41
N GLN A 40 5.75 21.31 0.85
CA GLN A 40 5.31 21.77 -0.46
C GLN A 40 3.81 22.05 -0.45
N LYS A 41 3.41 23.07 -1.21
CA LYS A 41 2.01 23.33 -1.54
C LYS A 41 1.78 22.88 -2.97
N VAL A 42 0.78 22.03 -3.17
CA VAL A 42 0.37 21.56 -4.49
C VAL A 42 -0.95 22.21 -4.85
N ARG A 43 -1.07 22.64 -6.10
CA ARG A 43 -2.31 23.09 -6.71
C ARG A 43 -2.44 22.41 -8.06
N ASN A 44 -3.61 21.84 -8.32
CA ASN A 44 -3.92 21.34 -9.65
C ASN A 44 -3.91 22.53 -10.63
N ALA A 45 -3.31 22.31 -11.81
CA ALA A 45 -3.26 23.31 -12.86
C ALA A 45 -4.65 23.57 -13.46
N ASP A 46 -5.56 22.59 -13.43
CA ASP A 46 -6.95 22.78 -13.82
C ASP A 46 -7.73 23.47 -12.69
N PRO A 47 -8.13 24.76 -12.87
CA PRO A 47 -8.85 25.51 -11.85
C PRO A 47 -10.28 24.99 -11.61
N ALA A 48 -10.86 24.21 -12.53
CA ALA A 48 -12.19 23.63 -12.35
C ALA A 48 -12.18 22.52 -11.30
N GLN A 49 -11.06 21.80 -11.18
CA GLN A 49 -10.89 20.67 -10.26
C GLN A 49 -10.66 21.11 -8.82
N ARG A 50 -10.12 22.33 -8.62
CA ARG A 50 -9.88 22.96 -7.30
C ARG A 50 -9.09 22.10 -6.30
N TYR A 51 -8.41 21.06 -6.77
CA TYR A 51 -7.61 20.18 -5.93
C TYR A 51 -6.28 20.83 -5.52
N GLY A 52 -5.81 20.43 -4.36
CA GLY A 52 -4.45 20.66 -3.92
C GLY A 52 -4.27 20.27 -2.46
N GLY A 53 -3.12 20.61 -1.91
CA GLY A 53 -2.83 20.32 -0.52
C GLY A 53 -1.57 20.99 -0.02
N GLU A 54 -1.36 20.88 1.28
CA GLU A 54 -0.09 21.20 1.92
C GLU A 54 0.50 19.90 2.47
N PHE A 55 1.72 19.57 2.05
CA PHE A 55 2.34 18.30 2.35
C PHE A 55 3.73 18.50 2.95
N ALA A 56 4.07 17.66 3.92
CA ALA A 56 5.39 17.55 4.50
C ALA A 56 5.98 16.18 4.15
N THR A 57 7.14 16.16 3.48
CA THR A 57 7.89 14.93 3.28
C THR A 57 8.61 14.58 4.58
N THR A 58 8.57 13.31 4.98
CA THR A 58 9.07 12.82 6.26
C THR A 58 9.83 11.51 6.07
N GLY A 59 10.58 11.13 7.10
CA GLY A 59 10.82 9.71 7.37
C GLY A 59 9.51 9.02 7.82
N THR A 60 9.49 7.69 7.71
CA THR A 60 8.41 6.85 8.21
C THR A 60 8.99 5.56 8.75
N HIS A 61 8.52 5.18 9.93
CA HIS A 61 8.71 3.87 10.50
C HIS A 61 7.36 3.15 10.56
N ALA A 62 7.30 1.89 10.14
CA ALA A 62 6.05 1.13 10.10
C ALA A 62 6.26 -0.31 10.54
N THR A 63 5.43 -0.76 11.46
CA THR A 63 5.33 -2.16 11.86
C THR A 63 3.91 -2.66 11.67
N TRP A 64 3.75 -3.97 11.52
CA TRP A 64 2.44 -4.59 11.39
C TRP A 64 2.41 -5.99 11.98
N LYS A 65 1.22 -6.38 12.43
CA LYS A 65 0.95 -7.71 12.98
C LYS A 65 -0.33 -8.27 12.36
N GLY A 66 -0.33 -9.58 12.09
CA GLY A 66 -1.44 -10.30 11.48
C GLY A 66 -1.90 -11.46 12.35
N TRP A 67 -3.21 -11.56 12.57
CA TRP A 67 -3.86 -12.63 13.32
C TRP A 67 -4.84 -13.39 12.45
N ASP A 68 -4.97 -14.70 12.67
CA ASP A 68 -6.00 -15.50 12.03
C ASP A 68 -7.38 -15.34 12.72
N SER A 69 -8.38 -16.06 12.21
CA SER A 69 -9.74 -16.05 12.75
C SER A 69 -9.86 -16.54 14.20
N THR A 70 -8.87 -17.27 14.73
CA THR A 70 -8.82 -17.74 16.12
C THR A 70 -8.16 -16.73 17.05
N GLY A 71 -7.54 -15.69 16.50
CA GLY A 71 -6.74 -14.71 17.23
C GLY A 71 -5.28 -15.13 17.41
N ALA A 72 -4.83 -16.21 16.78
CA ALA A 72 -3.43 -16.59 16.80
C ALA A 72 -2.61 -15.62 15.93
N LEU A 73 -1.49 -15.11 16.47
CA LEU A 73 -0.55 -14.29 15.70
C LEU A 73 0.15 -15.19 14.68
N ILE A 74 0.00 -14.86 13.40
CA ILE A 74 0.55 -15.63 12.27
C ILE A 74 1.60 -14.86 11.48
N PHE A 75 1.62 -13.53 11.59
CA PHE A 75 2.60 -12.67 10.94
C PHE A 75 3.01 -11.51 11.85
N GLU A 76 4.29 -11.19 11.83
CA GLU A 76 4.87 -10.01 12.48
C GLU A 76 5.93 -9.43 11.55
N SER A 77 5.89 -8.12 11.34
CA SER A 77 6.92 -7.42 10.59
C SER A 77 8.24 -7.41 11.35
N SER A 78 9.35 -7.57 10.63
CA SER A 78 10.67 -7.17 11.13
C SER A 78 10.87 -5.67 10.90
N ASP A 79 11.19 -4.92 11.94
CA ASP A 79 11.48 -3.48 11.92
C ASP A 79 12.97 -3.17 11.69
N ALA A 80 13.84 -4.15 11.97
CA ALA A 80 15.29 -4.01 11.85
C ALA A 80 15.73 -3.64 10.42
N GLY A 81 16.48 -2.54 10.30
CA GLY A 81 17.04 -2.08 9.03
C GLY A 81 16.04 -1.40 8.09
N GLN A 82 14.85 -1.05 8.58
CA GLN A 82 13.87 -0.35 7.75
C GLN A 82 14.39 1.01 7.29
N THR A 83 14.35 1.24 5.98
CA THR A 83 14.68 2.53 5.36
C THR A 83 13.44 3.13 4.72
N THR A 84 13.18 4.41 4.94
CA THR A 84 12.08 5.11 4.28
C THR A 84 12.46 5.41 2.82
N LEU A 85 11.73 4.85 1.86
CA LEU A 85 11.83 5.26 0.45
C LEU A 85 11.08 6.58 0.20
N TYR A 86 9.90 6.70 0.81
CA TYR A 86 9.09 7.90 0.79
C TYR A 86 8.11 7.92 1.97
N GLY A 87 7.97 9.06 2.62
CA GLY A 87 7.00 9.32 3.67
C GLY A 87 6.42 10.71 3.50
N GLN A 88 5.10 10.86 3.64
CA GLN A 88 4.45 12.16 3.53
C GLN A 88 3.23 12.23 4.43
N VAL A 89 3.06 13.38 5.10
CA VAL A 89 1.86 13.75 5.83
C VAL A 89 1.36 15.07 5.27
N GLY A 90 0.06 15.19 5.03
CA GLY A 90 -0.48 16.42 4.48
C GLY A 90 -1.96 16.57 4.71
N HIS A 91 -2.43 17.79 4.42
CA HIS A 91 -3.84 18.12 4.40
C HIS A 91 -4.22 18.45 2.96
N GLU A 92 -5.10 17.63 2.39
CA GLU A 92 -5.68 17.85 1.08
C GLU A 92 -6.95 18.71 1.18
N PHE A 93 -7.27 19.43 0.11
CA PHE A 93 -8.57 20.08 -0.07
C PHE A 93 -9.16 19.69 -1.43
N ASN A 94 -10.47 19.45 -1.44
CA ASN A 94 -11.22 18.96 -2.62
C ASN A 94 -10.67 17.63 -3.18
N GLY A 95 -10.41 16.66 -2.29
CA GLY A 95 -9.92 15.32 -2.62
C GLY A 95 -10.87 14.54 -3.53
N ALA A 96 -10.79 14.79 -4.82
CA ALA A 96 -11.39 13.98 -5.87
C ALA A 96 -10.28 13.17 -6.54
N PHE A 97 -10.50 11.86 -6.70
CA PHE A 97 -9.63 11.02 -7.52
C PHE A 97 -9.97 11.29 -8.99
N PHE A 98 -9.07 11.95 -9.71
CA PHE A 98 -9.25 12.24 -11.12
C PHE A 98 -8.78 11.05 -11.97
N PRO A 99 -9.56 10.56 -12.94
CA PRO A 99 -9.06 9.60 -13.91
C PRO A 99 -7.96 10.27 -14.75
N GLY A 100 -6.80 9.62 -14.83
CA GLY A 100 -5.66 10.04 -15.66
C GLY A 100 -5.86 9.75 -17.14
#